data_AF-A0A1Y5Q8P7-F1
#
_entry.id   AF-A0A1Y5Q8P7-F1
#
_cell.length_a   1.000
_cell.length_b   1.000
_cell.length_c   1.000
_cell.angle_alpha   90.00
_cell.angle_beta   90.00
_cell.angle_gamma   90.00
#
_symmetry.space_group_name_H-M   'P 1'
#
loop_
_entity.id
_entity.type
_entity.pdbx_description
1 polymer ?
#
loop_
_entity_poly.entity_id
_entity_poly.type
_entity_poly.pdbx_seq_one_letter_code
_entity_poly.pdbx_strand_id
1 'polypeptide(L)'
;MNRHTTRMVRRPLAAALFVALLAPGMALADTAKEQALEARVAELERQVQLLLSTQQQQQGAIAQTQSEVQQTRAEQAAITAAAPALPAGKQPIQATSITPGATPGTTFKFGGFIKADFLATRTSDGQLADDATGRALYLPGQTPVHGAGGSGQASDVDYNAHAKFSRFNLGVDHVTEGGDKAGAMVEMDFFGNALGNQSATNTYGVTLRHAYMYWNNWLAGQTWSNFMDVAALPEAVDFVGPTDGVIFVRQTQVRYTNGGFSVALENPETTLVGAANSDRGSLPDLTARYGWKGDWGTFGVAGLLRQLKVDNQATGADASKMAGGLTLGGKWVMGGSDSLHYQLTGGEGISRYIGLGITGDSAYDAIRDELDPTGVVAAYVGWRHAFTPKLRTNLIYARSDYDNNASLTGNLVTRSVQSIRGNVFYTPMPKVDIGAELMYGVREIEDGRKGDISRVQFTTKYSF
;
A
#
# COMPACT_ATOMS: atom_id res chain seq x y z
N MET A 1 -26.35 10.95 -89.25
CA MET A 1 -26.11 12.15 -88.41
C MET A 1 -24.65 12.14 -88.00
N ASN A 2 -23.78 12.82 -88.76
CA ASN A 2 -23.24 14.18 -88.51
C ASN A 2 -22.30 14.22 -87.30
N ARG A 3 -20.97 14.18 -87.48
CA ARG A 3 -19.99 15.19 -87.97
C ARG A 3 -19.43 16.09 -86.87
N HIS A 4 -18.08 16.11 -86.80
CA HIS A 4 -17.10 17.17 -86.46
C HIS A 4 -16.03 16.69 -85.44
N THR A 5 -14.76 16.39 -85.76
CA THR A 5 -13.56 17.24 -86.13
C THR A 5 -13.34 18.44 -85.20
N THR A 6 -12.17 18.73 -84.60
CA THR A 6 -10.78 18.79 -85.14
C THR A 6 -9.65 18.82 -84.06
N ARG A 7 -8.53 18.14 -84.38
CA ARG A 7 -7.07 18.45 -84.26
C ARG A 7 -6.44 19.22 -83.07
N MET A 8 -5.46 18.58 -82.43
CA MET A 8 -4.27 19.21 -81.81
C MET A 8 -2.98 18.59 -82.39
N VAL A 9 -2.01 19.46 -82.68
CA VAL A 9 -0.73 19.21 -83.36
C VAL A 9 0.35 18.85 -82.33
N ARG A 10 1.15 17.79 -82.60
CA ARG A 10 2.38 17.46 -81.86
C ARG A 10 3.44 16.90 -82.82
N ARG A 11 4.70 17.32 -82.59
CA ARG A 11 6.02 16.84 -83.07
C ARG A 11 6.80 17.93 -83.84
N PRO A 12 8.15 17.92 -83.84
CA PRO A 12 9.10 17.46 -82.82
C PRO A 12 10.29 18.44 -82.63
N LEU A 13 10.66 18.76 -81.38
CA LEU A 13 11.83 19.59 -81.05
C LEU A 13 13.09 18.71 -80.97
N ALA A 14 13.46 18.13 -82.10
CA ALA A 14 14.67 17.34 -82.29
C ALA A 14 15.45 17.92 -83.49
N ALA A 15 15.92 19.16 -83.36
CA ALA A 15 16.70 19.86 -84.40
C ALA A 15 17.43 21.12 -83.88
N ALA A 16 17.91 21.13 -82.63
CA ALA A 16 18.64 22.28 -82.07
C ALA A 16 19.96 21.89 -81.39
N LEU A 17 20.53 20.74 -81.76
CA LEU A 17 21.81 20.22 -81.24
C LEU A 17 22.87 20.02 -82.33
N PHE A 18 22.73 20.69 -83.48
CA PHE A 18 23.64 20.50 -84.63
C PHE A 18 24.17 21.79 -85.28
N VAL A 19 24.11 22.95 -84.60
CA VAL A 19 24.68 24.22 -85.13
C VAL A 19 25.50 24.96 -84.06
N ALA A 20 26.27 24.22 -83.27
CA ALA A 20 27.25 24.76 -82.32
C ALA A 20 28.67 24.20 -82.58
N LEU A 21 28.98 23.87 -83.83
CA LEU A 21 30.34 23.61 -84.32
C LEU A 21 30.44 24.31 -85.68
N LEU A 22 31.42 25.21 -85.84
CA LEU A 22 31.75 26.06 -87.00
C LEU A 22 31.33 27.54 -86.90
N ALA A 23 32.03 28.32 -86.06
CA ALA A 23 32.64 29.59 -86.46
C ALA A 23 33.42 30.23 -85.29
N PRO A 24 34.51 30.97 -85.56
CA PRO A 24 35.62 31.19 -84.64
C PRO A 24 35.36 32.30 -83.63
N GLY A 25 36.00 32.18 -82.46
CA GLY A 25 36.07 33.21 -81.44
C GLY A 25 36.65 34.51 -82.00
N MET A 26 35.83 35.57 -81.97
CA MET A 26 36.32 36.93 -81.88
C MET A 26 36.50 37.24 -80.40
N ALA A 27 37.75 37.41 -79.98
CA ALA A 27 38.11 37.89 -78.66
C ALA A 27 37.55 39.31 -78.45
N LEU A 28 36.66 39.48 -77.46
CA LEU A 28 36.32 40.78 -76.88
C LEU A 28 36.06 40.62 -75.37
N ALA A 29 37.06 41.03 -74.60
CA ALA A 29 37.02 41.57 -73.22
C ALA A 29 36.37 40.76 -72.09
N ASP A 30 37.22 40.23 -71.20
CA ASP A 30 36.90 39.88 -69.81
C ASP A 30 36.08 41.02 -69.15
N THR A 31 34.79 40.80 -68.93
CA THR A 31 33.99 41.72 -68.12
C THR A 31 33.94 41.21 -66.68
N ALA A 32 33.97 42.13 -65.71
CA ALA A 32 33.96 41.80 -64.28
C ALA A 32 32.79 40.89 -63.82
N LYS A 33 31.72 40.79 -64.64
CA LYS A 33 30.61 39.87 -64.43
C LYS A 33 30.97 38.41 -64.71
N GLU A 34 31.78 38.11 -65.73
CA GLU A 34 32.20 36.74 -66.05
C GLU A 34 33.16 36.20 -64.98
N GLN A 35 34.15 36.99 -64.55
CA GLN A 35 35.04 36.61 -63.44
C GLN A 35 34.26 36.37 -62.13
N ALA A 36 33.23 37.16 -61.84
CA ALA A 36 32.37 36.95 -60.68
C ALA A 36 31.47 35.71 -60.81
N LEU A 37 31.06 35.35 -62.03
CA LEU A 37 30.30 34.13 -62.31
C LEU A 37 31.19 32.90 -62.17
N GLU A 38 32.39 32.92 -62.74
CA GLU A 38 33.39 31.85 -62.64
C GLU A 38 33.79 31.61 -61.18
N ALA A 39 33.98 32.67 -60.39
CA ALA A 39 34.24 32.54 -58.96
C ALA A 39 33.07 31.87 -58.20
N ARG A 40 31.81 32.17 -58.58
CA ARG A 40 30.63 31.51 -58.00
C ARG A 40 30.50 30.06 -58.45
N VAL A 41 30.83 29.75 -59.69
CA VAL A 41 30.82 28.38 -60.21
C VAL A 41 31.90 27.55 -59.49
N ALA A 42 33.10 28.09 -59.32
CA ALA A 42 34.16 27.43 -58.57
C ALA A 42 33.79 27.17 -57.09
N GLU A 43 33.10 28.12 -56.44
CA GLU A 43 32.60 27.94 -55.08
C GLU A 43 31.47 26.90 -55.00
N LEU A 44 30.54 26.90 -55.97
CA LEU A 44 29.48 25.88 -56.06
C LEU A 44 30.05 24.49 -56.31
N GLU A 45 31.06 24.34 -57.17
CA GLU A 45 31.76 23.07 -57.40
C GLU A 45 32.43 22.56 -56.12
N ARG A 46 33.03 23.47 -55.33
CA ARG A 46 33.59 23.15 -54.02
C ARG A 46 32.53 22.66 -53.04
N GLN A 47 31.38 23.31 -52.98
CA GLN A 47 30.27 22.92 -52.11
C GLN A 47 29.67 21.57 -52.52
N VAL A 48 29.55 21.30 -53.82
CA VAL A 48 29.09 20.01 -54.34
C VAL A 48 30.08 18.89 -53.98
N GLN A 49 31.39 19.10 -54.12
CA GLN A 49 32.39 18.12 -53.69
C GLN A 49 32.38 17.87 -52.17
N LEU A 50 32.12 18.90 -51.37
CA LEU A 50 31.96 18.75 -49.93
C LEU A 50 30.69 17.96 -49.57
N LEU A 51 29.57 18.20 -50.25
CA LEU A 51 28.33 17.46 -50.05
C LEU A 51 28.46 15.98 -50.47
N LEU A 52 29.11 15.71 -51.59
CA LEU A 52 29.35 14.34 -52.06
C LEU A 52 30.25 13.56 -51.08
N SER A 53 31.31 14.17 -50.57
CA SER A 53 32.18 13.52 -49.58
C SER A 53 31.46 13.27 -48.25
N THR A 54 30.61 14.21 -47.81
CA THR A 54 29.74 14.04 -46.62
C THR A 54 28.74 12.90 -46.82
N GLN A 55 28.11 12.80 -47.99
CA GLN A 55 27.16 11.73 -48.31
C GLN A 55 27.85 10.36 -48.32
N GLN A 56 29.06 10.29 -48.84
CA GLN A 56 29.83 9.04 -48.91
C GLN A 56 30.28 8.56 -47.51
N GLN A 57 30.68 9.48 -46.62
CA GLN A 57 30.91 9.15 -45.20
C GLN A 57 29.64 8.68 -44.49
N GLN A 58 28.50 9.31 -44.77
CA GLN A 58 27.23 8.94 -44.14
C GLN A 58 26.75 7.55 -44.56
N GLN A 59 26.93 7.17 -45.83
CA GLN A 59 26.63 5.81 -46.30
C GLN A 59 27.53 4.75 -45.65
N GLY A 60 28.81 5.05 -45.43
CA GLY A 60 29.72 4.17 -44.70
C GLY A 60 29.30 3.93 -43.25
N ALA A 61 28.89 5.00 -42.54
CA ALA A 61 28.38 4.90 -41.17
C ALA A 61 27.09 4.08 -41.10
N ILE A 62 26.16 4.26 -42.05
CA ILE A 62 24.91 3.48 -42.11
C ILE A 62 25.20 2.00 -42.34
N ALA A 63 26.16 1.66 -43.21
CA ALA A 63 26.55 0.27 -43.46
C ALA A 63 27.15 -0.39 -42.20
N GLN A 64 28.00 0.34 -41.45
CA GLN A 64 28.55 -0.13 -40.18
C GLN A 64 27.45 -0.35 -39.13
N THR A 65 26.55 0.62 -38.93
CA THR A 65 25.44 0.48 -38.00
C THR A 65 24.52 -0.69 -38.36
N GLN A 66 24.26 -0.93 -39.65
CA GLN A 66 23.47 -2.09 -40.08
C GLN A 66 24.16 -3.42 -39.74
N SER A 67 25.49 -3.49 -39.86
CA SER A 67 26.25 -4.69 -39.51
C SER A 67 26.24 -4.98 -38.00
N GLU A 68 26.36 -3.94 -37.16
CA GLU A 68 26.27 -4.05 -35.69
C GLU A 68 24.87 -4.48 -35.24
N VAL A 69 23.82 -3.94 -35.87
CA VAL A 69 22.43 -4.35 -35.60
C VAL A 69 22.19 -5.81 -35.99
N GLN A 70 22.77 -6.29 -37.10
CA GLN A 70 22.67 -7.69 -37.50
C GLN A 70 23.40 -8.63 -36.54
N GLN A 71 24.60 -8.26 -36.06
CA GLN A 71 25.33 -9.04 -35.05
C GLN A 71 24.57 -9.11 -33.73
N THR A 72 24.05 -7.99 -33.24
CA THR A 72 23.24 -7.94 -32.00
C THR A 72 21.99 -8.83 -32.12
N ARG A 73 21.36 -8.85 -33.31
CA ARG A 73 20.18 -9.70 -33.58
C ARG A 73 20.53 -11.18 -33.61
N ALA A 74 21.70 -11.54 -34.15
CA ALA A 74 22.18 -12.92 -34.16
C ALA A 74 22.52 -13.42 -32.75
N GLU A 75 23.11 -12.57 -31.90
CA GLU A 75 23.37 -12.87 -30.49
C GLU A 75 22.08 -13.06 -29.69
N GLN A 76 21.07 -12.19 -29.89
CA GLN A 76 19.74 -12.36 -29.29
C GLN A 76 19.03 -13.65 -29.74
N ALA A 77 19.17 -14.03 -31.01
CA ALA A 77 18.60 -15.28 -31.52
C ALA A 77 19.26 -16.51 -30.87
N ALA A 78 20.57 -16.47 -30.62
CA ALA A 78 21.30 -17.53 -29.95
C ALA A 78 20.88 -17.69 -28.47
N ILE A 79 20.64 -16.57 -27.76
CA ILE A 79 20.14 -16.58 -26.38
C ILE A 79 18.73 -17.18 -26.29
N THR A 80 17.87 -16.89 -27.28
CA THR A 80 16.48 -17.39 -27.32
C THR A 80 16.43 -18.89 -27.61
N ALA A 81 17.36 -19.41 -28.41
CA ALA A 81 17.46 -20.83 -28.75
C ALA A 81 18.00 -21.72 -27.61
N ALA A 82 18.68 -21.13 -26.61
CA ALA A 82 19.27 -21.85 -25.48
C ALA A 82 18.33 -21.97 -24.26
N ALA A 83 17.12 -21.41 -24.32
CA ALA A 83 16.16 -21.50 -23.22
C ALA A 83 15.47 -22.89 -23.18
N PRO A 84 15.37 -23.55 -22.01
CA PRO A 84 14.68 -24.83 -21.90
C PRO A 84 13.19 -24.70 -22.24
N ALA A 85 12.66 -25.67 -22.99
CA ALA A 85 11.26 -25.70 -23.39
C ALA A 85 10.33 -25.89 -22.19
N LEU A 86 9.43 -24.94 -21.95
CA LEU A 86 8.42 -25.00 -20.89
C LEU A 86 7.19 -25.82 -21.32
N PRO A 87 6.45 -26.43 -20.37
CA PRO A 87 5.25 -27.23 -20.66
C PRO A 87 4.17 -26.44 -21.43
N ALA A 88 3.47 -27.13 -22.34
CA ALA A 88 2.39 -26.54 -23.14
C ALA A 88 1.25 -25.98 -22.27
N GLY A 89 0.85 -24.72 -22.52
CA GLY A 89 -0.29 -24.05 -21.85
C GLY A 89 0.06 -22.85 -20.99
N LYS A 90 1.34 -22.52 -20.80
CA LYS A 90 1.80 -21.26 -20.19
C LYS A 90 2.62 -20.46 -21.20
N GLN A 91 1.95 -19.70 -22.07
CA GLN A 91 2.64 -18.63 -22.80
C GLN A 91 3.01 -17.56 -21.75
N PRO A 92 4.30 -17.27 -21.50
CA PRO A 92 4.65 -16.24 -20.55
C PRO A 92 4.20 -14.88 -21.11
N ILE A 93 3.57 -14.05 -20.28
CA ILE A 93 3.20 -12.67 -20.63
C ILE A 93 4.47 -11.82 -20.92
N GLN A 94 5.67 -12.30 -20.56
CA GLN A 94 6.96 -11.64 -20.80
C GLN A 94 8.05 -12.64 -21.20
N ALA A 95 8.86 -12.27 -22.19
CA ALA A 95 9.98 -13.05 -22.71
C ALA A 95 11.27 -12.94 -21.86
N THR A 96 11.31 -12.06 -20.84
CA THR A 96 12.47 -11.79 -19.98
C THR A 96 12.14 -12.05 -18.51
N SER A 97 13.18 -12.30 -17.69
CA SER A 97 13.03 -12.41 -16.23
C SER A 97 12.51 -11.08 -15.66
N ILE A 98 11.45 -11.17 -14.87
CA ILE A 98 10.88 -10.05 -14.09
C ILE A 98 11.74 -9.65 -12.88
N THR A 99 12.83 -10.38 -12.63
CA THR A 99 13.83 -10.10 -11.61
C THR A 99 15.23 -10.10 -12.23
N PRO A 100 15.56 -9.13 -13.11
CA PRO A 100 16.90 -9.02 -13.66
C PRO A 100 17.91 -8.80 -12.53
N GLY A 101 18.97 -9.62 -12.47
CA GLY A 101 20.00 -9.55 -11.42
C GLY A 101 19.71 -10.34 -10.15
N ALA A 102 18.54 -10.98 -10.03
CA ALA A 102 18.27 -11.91 -8.93
C ALA A 102 18.90 -13.29 -9.18
N THR A 103 19.13 -14.05 -8.11
CA THR A 103 19.60 -15.43 -8.18
C THR A 103 18.65 -16.28 -9.06
N PRO A 104 19.16 -17.18 -9.92
CA PRO A 104 18.32 -18.07 -10.72
C PRO A 104 17.28 -18.81 -9.86
N GLY A 105 16.03 -18.88 -10.33
CA GLY A 105 14.92 -19.49 -9.58
C GLY A 105 14.22 -18.55 -8.59
N THR A 106 14.62 -17.28 -8.48
CA THR A 106 13.86 -16.27 -7.76
C THR A 106 12.49 -16.06 -8.44
N THR A 107 11.43 -16.09 -7.64
CA THR A 107 10.05 -15.82 -8.06
C THR A 107 9.64 -14.42 -7.61
N PHE A 108 9.05 -13.64 -8.50
CA PHE A 108 8.41 -12.38 -8.15
C PHE A 108 6.89 -12.56 -8.04
N LYS A 109 6.30 -11.81 -7.11
CA LYS A 109 4.87 -11.78 -6.83
C LYS A 109 4.40 -10.34 -6.86
N PHE A 110 3.33 -10.10 -7.60
CA PHE A 110 2.51 -8.90 -7.51
C PHE A 110 1.11 -9.32 -7.12
N GLY A 111 0.57 -8.70 -6.08
CA GLY A 111 -0.76 -9.01 -5.59
C GLY A 111 -1.40 -7.81 -4.93
N GLY A 112 -2.67 -7.95 -4.55
CA GLY A 112 -3.38 -6.88 -3.88
C GLY A 112 -4.88 -6.96 -4.08
N PHE A 113 -5.53 -5.82 -3.90
CA PHE A 113 -6.93 -5.64 -4.20
C PHE A 113 -7.28 -4.18 -4.44
N ILE A 114 -8.28 -3.95 -5.29
CA ILE A 114 -8.98 -2.67 -5.38
C ILE A 114 -10.23 -2.76 -4.51
N LYS A 115 -10.42 -1.79 -3.61
CA LYS A 115 -11.56 -1.72 -2.70
C LYS A 115 -12.16 -0.32 -2.70
N ALA A 116 -13.48 -0.28 -2.79
CA ALA A 116 -14.26 0.94 -2.56
C ALA A 116 -15.19 0.73 -1.36
N ASP A 117 -15.34 1.77 -0.55
CA ASP A 117 -16.21 1.80 0.62
C ASP A 117 -17.17 2.99 0.53
N PHE A 118 -18.40 2.75 0.99
CA PHE A 118 -19.48 3.73 1.03
C PHE A 118 -20.12 3.65 2.40
N LEU A 119 -20.07 4.74 3.15
CA LEU A 119 -20.41 4.80 4.57
C LEU A 119 -21.51 5.84 4.77
N ALA A 120 -22.51 5.51 5.58
CA ALA A 120 -23.47 6.45 6.14
C ALA A 120 -23.37 6.35 7.66
N THR A 121 -22.99 7.46 8.32
CA THR A 121 -22.68 7.49 9.75
C THR A 121 -23.57 8.49 10.47
N ARG A 122 -24.04 8.13 11.66
CA ARG A 122 -24.70 9.05 12.59
C ARG A 122 -24.15 8.85 14.00
N THR A 123 -24.04 9.93 14.75
CA THR A 123 -23.59 9.94 16.14
C THR A 123 -24.60 10.62 17.06
N SER A 124 -24.64 10.25 18.33
CA SER A 124 -25.59 10.80 19.31
C SER A 124 -25.19 12.17 19.87
N ASP A 125 -23.89 12.49 19.86
CA ASP A 125 -23.34 13.64 20.60
C ASP A 125 -22.38 14.47 19.75
N GLY A 126 -22.83 14.99 18.62
CA GLY A 126 -22.05 15.82 17.71
C GLY A 126 -21.43 15.02 16.57
N GLN A 127 -21.11 15.69 15.47
CA GLN A 127 -20.57 15.04 14.27
C GLN A 127 -19.07 14.70 14.40
N LEU A 128 -18.61 13.74 13.60
CA LEU A 128 -17.17 13.54 13.41
C LEU A 128 -16.58 14.75 12.70
N ALA A 129 -15.41 15.21 13.13
CA ALA A 129 -14.74 16.35 12.50
C ALA A 129 -14.46 16.07 11.00
N ASP A 130 -14.40 17.13 10.21
CA ASP A 130 -13.99 17.04 8.81
C ASP A 130 -12.61 16.38 8.70
N ASP A 131 -12.47 15.51 7.70
CA ASP A 131 -11.29 14.69 7.45
C ASP A 131 -10.81 13.79 8.61
N ALA A 132 -11.58 13.68 9.70
CA ALA A 132 -11.28 12.76 10.78
C ALA A 132 -11.16 11.32 10.24
N THR A 133 -10.15 10.60 10.74
CA THR A 133 -9.91 9.20 10.38
C THR A 133 -11.16 8.32 10.57
N GLY A 134 -11.96 8.61 11.59
CA GLY A 134 -13.23 7.98 11.92
C GLY A 134 -14.30 8.09 10.83
N ARG A 135 -14.15 8.98 9.84
CA ARG A 135 -15.03 9.07 8.67
C ARG A 135 -14.74 7.99 7.61
N ALA A 136 -13.54 7.41 7.63
CA ALA A 136 -13.10 6.37 6.69
C ALA A 136 -13.18 4.94 7.28
N LEU A 137 -13.05 4.81 8.60
CA LEU A 137 -13.20 3.55 9.33
C LEU A 137 -13.75 3.79 10.72
N TYR A 138 -14.20 2.75 11.41
CA TYR A 138 -14.67 2.88 12.78
C TYR A 138 -13.49 3.00 13.76
N LEU A 139 -13.34 4.19 14.34
CA LEU A 139 -12.40 4.48 15.42
C LEU A 139 -13.16 4.80 16.71
N PRO A 140 -13.20 3.87 17.69
CA PRO A 140 -13.97 4.05 18.91
C PRO A 140 -13.62 5.34 19.66
N GLY A 141 -12.32 5.65 19.80
CA GLY A 141 -11.83 6.84 20.50
C GLY A 141 -12.22 8.17 19.86
N GLN A 142 -12.64 8.18 18.58
CA GLN A 142 -13.15 9.38 17.89
C GLN A 142 -14.67 9.51 17.97
N THR A 143 -15.38 8.55 18.57
CA THR A 143 -16.82 8.67 18.82
C THR A 143 -17.06 9.88 19.73
N PRO A 144 -17.81 10.89 19.29
CA PRO A 144 -18.05 12.10 20.09
C PRO A 144 -18.85 11.75 21.34
N VAL A 145 -18.45 12.34 22.47
CA VAL A 145 -19.19 12.29 23.74
C VAL A 145 -19.38 13.73 24.20
N HIS A 146 -20.54 14.08 24.75
CA HIS A 146 -20.80 15.45 25.20
C HIS A 146 -19.66 15.96 26.11
N GLY A 147 -19.05 17.10 25.75
CA GLY A 147 -17.92 17.69 26.48
C GLY A 147 -16.56 17.04 26.25
N ALA A 148 -16.48 15.95 25.48
CA ALA A 148 -15.24 15.29 25.04
C ALA A 148 -15.26 15.09 23.52
N GLY A 149 -15.26 16.21 22.79
CA GLY A 149 -15.38 16.29 21.34
C GLY A 149 -16.83 16.41 20.84
N GLY A 150 -17.81 16.13 21.70
CA GLY A 150 -19.22 16.16 21.36
C GLY A 150 -20.00 17.38 21.84
N SER A 151 -21.01 17.77 21.06
CA SER A 151 -21.88 18.92 21.34
C SER A 151 -23.04 18.61 22.29
N GLY A 152 -23.33 17.33 22.56
CA GLY A 152 -24.54 16.90 23.27
C GLY A 152 -25.81 16.94 22.42
N GLN A 153 -25.67 17.12 21.10
CA GLN A 153 -26.77 17.08 20.15
C GLN A 153 -26.45 16.05 19.08
N ALA A 154 -27.44 15.24 18.68
CA ALA A 154 -27.20 14.24 17.67
C ALA A 154 -26.81 14.85 16.32
N SER A 155 -25.94 14.17 15.58
CA SER A 155 -25.61 14.56 14.21
C SER A 155 -26.74 14.20 13.24
N ASP A 156 -26.70 14.85 12.07
CA ASP A 156 -27.33 14.31 10.88
C ASP A 156 -26.54 13.09 10.35
N VAL A 157 -27.03 12.47 9.28
CA VAL A 157 -26.33 11.35 8.63
C VAL A 157 -25.26 11.89 7.69
N ASP A 158 -24.01 11.56 7.97
CA ASP A 158 -22.86 11.88 7.13
C ASP A 158 -22.56 10.75 6.15
N TYR A 159 -22.52 11.09 4.86
CA TYR A 159 -22.06 10.19 3.82
C TYR A 159 -20.55 10.34 3.57
N ASN A 160 -19.86 9.23 3.41
CA ASN A 160 -18.47 9.19 2.96
C ASN A 160 -18.26 8.05 1.96
N ALA A 161 -17.46 8.28 0.92
CA ALA A 161 -17.05 7.21 0.02
C ALA A 161 -15.59 7.39 -0.41
N HIS A 162 -14.86 6.29 -0.48
CA HIS A 162 -13.44 6.34 -0.82
C HIS A 162 -12.89 5.00 -1.33
N ALA A 163 -11.69 5.07 -1.92
CA ALA A 163 -10.89 3.90 -2.28
C ALA A 163 -9.57 3.78 -1.49
N LYS A 164 -9.45 4.49 -0.35
CA LYS A 164 -8.24 4.61 0.48
C LYS A 164 -7.61 3.27 0.86
N PHE A 165 -8.42 2.23 1.04
CA PHE A 165 -7.95 0.91 1.45
C PHE A 165 -7.54 0.00 0.29
N SER A 166 -7.62 0.47 -0.97
CA SER A 166 -7.03 -0.25 -2.10
C SER A 166 -5.55 -0.47 -1.85
N ARG A 167 -5.05 -1.65 -2.19
CA ARG A 167 -3.77 -2.17 -1.72
C ARG A 167 -3.05 -2.92 -2.82
N PHE A 168 -1.73 -2.80 -2.81
CA PHE A 168 -0.87 -3.60 -3.65
C PHE A 168 0.39 -4.00 -2.89
N ASN A 169 0.94 -5.15 -3.27
CA ASN A 169 2.19 -5.67 -2.73
C ASN A 169 3.08 -6.21 -3.85
N LEU A 170 4.37 -6.13 -3.57
CA LEU A 170 5.45 -6.66 -4.38
C LEU A 170 6.25 -7.59 -3.48
N GLY A 171 6.55 -8.78 -3.95
CA GLY A 171 7.32 -9.76 -3.20
C GLY A 171 8.31 -10.50 -4.08
N VAL A 172 9.40 -10.94 -3.47
CA VAL A 172 10.36 -11.87 -4.07
C VAL A 172 10.61 -13.03 -3.12
N ASP A 173 10.68 -14.22 -3.66
CA ASP A 173 10.98 -15.44 -2.92
C ASP A 173 12.02 -16.26 -3.67
N HIS A 174 12.96 -16.84 -2.93
CA HIS A 174 14.02 -17.69 -3.46
C HIS A 174 14.28 -18.86 -2.52
N VAL A 175 14.58 -20.02 -3.11
CA VAL A 175 15.04 -21.20 -2.39
C VAL A 175 16.37 -21.61 -3.00
N THR A 176 17.42 -21.68 -2.19
CA THR A 176 18.76 -22.09 -2.63
C THR A 176 18.78 -23.59 -2.90
N GLU A 177 19.81 -24.07 -3.60
CA GLU A 177 20.04 -25.51 -3.81
C GLU A 177 20.19 -26.28 -2.49
N GLY A 178 20.74 -25.63 -1.44
CA GLY A 178 20.88 -26.18 -0.10
C GLY A 178 19.57 -26.19 0.72
N GLY A 179 18.48 -25.64 0.19
CA GLY A 179 17.16 -25.60 0.82
C GLY A 179 16.90 -24.37 1.69
N ASP A 180 17.83 -23.41 1.77
CA ASP A 180 17.61 -22.15 2.46
C ASP A 180 16.57 -21.30 1.72
N LYS A 181 15.68 -20.67 2.48
CA LYS A 181 14.60 -19.83 1.95
C LYS A 181 14.88 -18.37 2.28
N ALA A 182 14.86 -17.51 1.29
CA ALA A 182 14.99 -16.07 1.50
C ALA A 182 14.02 -15.31 0.61
N GLY A 183 13.59 -14.13 1.08
CA GLY A 183 12.68 -13.30 0.32
C GLY A 183 12.43 -11.96 0.96
N ALA A 184 11.64 -11.14 0.30
CA ALA A 184 11.24 -9.82 0.78
C ALA A 184 9.83 -9.47 0.30
N MET A 185 9.16 -8.60 1.05
CA MET A 185 7.83 -8.09 0.71
C MET A 185 7.73 -6.60 1.03
N VAL A 186 7.16 -5.85 0.10
CA VAL A 186 6.68 -4.49 0.31
C VAL A 186 5.19 -4.45 0.03
N GLU A 187 4.40 -3.90 0.96
CA GLU A 187 2.95 -3.71 0.82
C GLU A 187 2.58 -2.26 1.14
N MET A 188 1.71 -1.68 0.32
CA MET A 188 1.27 -0.29 0.41
C MET A 188 -0.25 -0.17 0.26
N ASP A 189 -0.85 0.85 0.88
CA ASP A 189 -2.22 1.31 0.62
C ASP A 189 -2.26 2.84 0.47
N PHE A 190 -3.45 3.43 0.37
CA PHE A 190 -3.64 4.88 0.22
C PHE A 190 -4.26 5.52 1.48
N PHE A 191 -4.16 4.85 2.63
CA PHE A 191 -4.72 5.31 3.89
C PHE A 191 -3.63 5.81 4.84
N GLY A 192 -3.87 6.95 5.48
CA GLY A 192 -2.96 7.53 6.48
C GLY A 192 -2.12 8.73 5.99
N ASN A 193 -2.31 9.20 4.75
CA ASN A 193 -1.65 10.39 4.23
C ASN A 193 -2.57 11.17 3.28
N ALA A 194 -3.45 12.02 3.84
CA ALA A 194 -4.34 12.85 3.03
C ALA A 194 -3.54 13.99 2.39
N LEU A 195 -3.51 14.02 1.05
CA LEU A 195 -2.83 15.07 0.27
C LEU A 195 -3.81 16.10 -0.31
N GLY A 196 -5.11 15.90 -0.06
CA GLY A 196 -6.19 16.75 -0.54
C GLY A 196 -7.54 16.21 -0.07
N ASN A 197 -8.61 16.77 -0.62
CA ASN A 197 -9.99 16.44 -0.29
C ASN A 197 -10.87 16.34 -1.54
N GLN A 198 -12.18 16.20 -1.34
CA GLN A 198 -13.19 15.99 -2.37
C GLN A 198 -13.46 17.25 -3.24
N SER A 199 -12.78 18.37 -2.99
CA SER A 199 -13.00 19.64 -3.71
C SER A 199 -12.71 19.54 -5.21
N ALA A 200 -11.70 18.76 -5.62
CA ALA A 200 -11.36 18.62 -7.03
C ALA A 200 -10.91 17.20 -7.44
N THR A 201 -10.03 16.57 -6.67
CA THR A 201 -9.34 15.33 -7.11
C THR A 201 -9.39 14.17 -6.13
N ASN A 202 -9.82 14.40 -4.88
CA ASN A 202 -9.90 13.36 -3.85
C ASN A 202 -8.59 12.58 -3.66
N THR A 203 -7.45 13.30 -3.67
CA THR A 203 -6.09 12.73 -3.73
C THR A 203 -5.61 12.16 -2.40
N TYR A 204 -4.98 10.98 -2.45
CA TYR A 204 -4.35 10.31 -1.31
C TYR A 204 -2.90 9.95 -1.60
N GLY A 205 -2.04 10.05 -0.59
CA GLY A 205 -0.66 9.58 -0.66
C GLY A 205 -0.57 8.07 -0.47
N VAL A 206 0.41 7.45 -1.13
CA VAL A 206 0.77 6.06 -0.88
C VAL A 206 1.44 5.96 0.48
N THR A 207 1.00 5.00 1.31
CA THR A 207 1.56 4.74 2.65
C THR A 207 2.12 3.33 2.74
N LEU A 208 3.21 3.20 3.50
CA LEU A 208 3.87 1.92 3.71
C LEU A 208 3.15 1.11 4.80
N ARG A 209 2.85 -0.15 4.51
CA ARG A 209 2.28 -1.09 5.48
C ARG A 209 3.32 -2.10 5.95
N HIS A 210 3.85 -2.88 5.02
CA HIS A 210 4.87 -3.89 5.29
C HIS A 210 6.09 -3.61 4.43
N ALA A 211 7.27 -3.76 5.02
CA ALA A 211 8.55 -3.75 4.32
C ALA A 211 9.52 -4.60 5.13
N TYR A 212 9.70 -5.86 4.75
CA TYR A 212 10.60 -6.76 5.45
C TYR A 212 11.28 -7.73 4.50
N MET A 213 12.40 -8.28 4.96
CA MET A 213 12.99 -9.47 4.40
C MET A 213 12.90 -10.63 5.39
N TYR A 214 13.02 -11.85 4.88
CA TYR A 214 13.13 -13.04 5.70
C TYR A 214 14.25 -13.94 5.18
N TRP A 215 14.84 -14.71 6.10
CA TRP A 215 15.78 -15.76 5.80
C TRP A 215 15.56 -16.92 6.76
N ASN A 216 15.12 -18.06 6.22
CA ASN A 216 14.71 -19.23 6.97
C ASN A 216 13.69 -18.87 8.07
N ASN A 217 14.11 -18.95 9.33
CA ASN A 217 13.30 -18.70 10.52
C ASN A 217 13.36 -17.24 10.99
N TRP A 218 14.15 -16.38 10.33
CA TRP A 218 14.35 -14.98 10.69
C TRP A 218 13.54 -14.04 9.80
N LEU A 219 13.04 -12.96 10.40
CA LEU A 219 12.42 -11.82 9.72
C LEU A 219 13.04 -10.53 10.25
N ALA A 220 13.33 -9.58 9.37
CA ALA A 220 13.75 -8.23 9.73
C ALA A 220 13.01 -7.19 8.89
N GLY A 221 12.40 -6.20 9.54
CA GLY A 221 11.70 -5.08 8.91
C GLY A 221 10.34 -4.80 9.53
N GLN A 222 9.52 -3.98 8.86
CA GLN A 222 8.20 -3.59 9.33
C GLN A 222 7.13 -4.60 8.93
N THR A 223 6.48 -5.19 9.93
CA THR A 223 5.31 -6.05 9.74
C THR A 223 4.40 -6.04 10.97
N TRP A 224 3.35 -6.85 10.98
CA TRP A 224 2.51 -7.03 12.16
C TRP A 224 3.35 -7.38 13.39
N SER A 225 3.07 -6.74 14.52
CA SER A 225 3.68 -7.11 15.79
C SER A 225 3.47 -8.61 16.05
N ASN A 226 4.47 -9.27 16.61
CA ASN A 226 4.40 -10.66 17.04
C ASN A 226 3.43 -10.85 18.23
N PHE A 227 2.98 -9.76 18.87
CA PHE A 227 1.88 -9.75 19.83
C PHE A 227 0.49 -9.84 19.15
N MET A 228 0.40 -9.62 17.83
CA MET A 228 -0.85 -9.67 17.07
C MET A 228 -1.09 -11.06 16.44
N ASP A 229 -2.32 -11.57 16.56
CA ASP A 229 -2.74 -12.79 15.86
C ASP A 229 -3.65 -12.47 14.66
N VAL A 230 -3.06 -12.44 13.46
CA VAL A 230 -3.82 -12.19 12.22
C VAL A 230 -4.81 -13.32 11.91
N ALA A 231 -4.56 -14.55 12.38
CA ALA A 231 -5.46 -15.68 12.12
C ALA A 231 -6.74 -15.64 12.96
N ALA A 232 -6.76 -14.85 14.03
CA ALA A 232 -7.92 -14.65 14.90
C ALA A 232 -8.87 -13.53 14.41
N LEU A 233 -8.51 -12.79 13.36
CA LEU A 233 -9.33 -11.67 12.90
C LEU A 233 -10.65 -12.15 12.25
N PRO A 234 -11.81 -11.72 12.76
CA PRO A 234 -13.07 -11.97 12.09
C PRO A 234 -13.20 -11.09 10.84
N GLU A 235 -13.99 -11.56 9.88
CA GLU A 235 -14.21 -10.83 8.64
C GLU A 235 -15.26 -9.72 8.84
N ALA A 236 -14.86 -8.47 8.55
CA ALA A 236 -15.70 -7.29 8.60
C ALA A 236 -15.67 -6.52 7.27
N VAL A 237 -16.70 -5.71 7.03
CA VAL A 237 -16.70 -4.74 5.92
C VAL A 237 -15.82 -3.54 6.26
N ASP A 238 -15.95 -3.06 7.51
CA ASP A 238 -15.05 -2.09 8.10
C ASP A 238 -13.59 -2.55 8.01
N PHE A 239 -12.66 -1.61 7.88
CA PHE A 239 -11.25 -1.90 7.62
C PHE A 239 -10.57 -2.76 8.69
N VAL A 240 -10.95 -2.54 9.96
CA VAL A 240 -10.35 -3.25 11.09
C VAL A 240 -11.31 -4.33 11.58
N GLY A 241 -12.60 -4.03 11.66
CA GLY A 241 -13.62 -4.92 12.21
C GLY A 241 -13.78 -4.72 13.72
N PRO A 242 -13.24 -5.58 14.60
CA PRO A 242 -13.41 -5.46 16.05
C PRO A 242 -12.49 -4.40 16.70
N THR A 243 -12.52 -3.15 16.21
CA THR A 243 -11.61 -2.09 16.65
C THR A 243 -11.60 -1.88 18.16
N ASP A 244 -12.73 -2.09 18.86
CA ASP A 244 -12.80 -1.89 20.32
C ASP A 244 -11.93 -2.87 21.12
N GLY A 245 -11.52 -4.00 20.56
CA GLY A 245 -10.86 -5.07 21.34
C GLY A 245 -9.66 -5.75 20.67
N VAL A 246 -9.36 -5.40 19.42
CA VAL A 246 -8.32 -6.07 18.62
C VAL A 246 -6.94 -5.48 18.86
N ILE A 247 -5.92 -6.34 18.86
CA ILE A 247 -4.53 -5.88 18.77
C ILE A 247 -4.27 -5.56 17.30
N PHE A 248 -3.91 -4.32 16.98
CA PHE A 248 -3.73 -3.89 15.60
C PHE A 248 -2.59 -2.89 15.48
N VAL A 249 -1.37 -3.42 15.37
CA VAL A 249 -0.17 -2.60 15.24
C VAL A 249 0.87 -3.29 14.37
N ARG A 250 1.58 -2.47 13.59
CA ARG A 250 2.76 -2.88 12.84
C ARG A 250 3.98 -2.23 13.47
N GLN A 251 5.07 -2.98 13.53
CA GLN A 251 6.35 -2.52 14.07
C GLN A 251 7.48 -2.99 13.19
N THR A 252 8.49 -2.13 13.05
CA THR A 252 9.82 -2.58 12.65
C THR A 252 10.34 -3.53 13.72
N GLN A 253 10.75 -4.72 13.32
CA GLN A 253 11.12 -5.77 14.23
C GLN A 253 12.21 -6.68 13.66
N VAL A 254 12.91 -7.36 14.55
CA VAL A 254 13.63 -8.59 14.24
C VAL A 254 12.91 -9.73 14.95
N ARG A 255 12.52 -10.76 14.20
CA ARG A 255 11.74 -11.90 14.72
C ARG A 255 12.37 -13.22 14.33
N TYR A 256 12.42 -14.14 15.28
CA TYR A 256 12.69 -15.55 15.05
C TYR A 256 11.40 -16.36 15.20
N THR A 257 11.18 -17.34 14.34
CA THR A 257 9.99 -18.21 14.38
C THR A 257 10.37 -19.65 14.08
N ASN A 258 10.10 -20.57 15.01
CA ASN A 258 10.33 -21.99 14.82
C ASN A 258 9.11 -22.80 15.30
N GLY A 259 8.47 -23.51 14.36
CA GLY A 259 7.22 -24.22 14.63
C GLY A 259 6.12 -23.28 15.11
N GLY A 260 5.53 -23.57 16.27
CA GLY A 260 4.52 -22.73 16.91
C GLY A 260 5.10 -21.56 17.71
N PHE A 261 6.40 -21.53 17.98
CA PHE A 261 7.04 -20.50 18.81
C PHE A 261 7.60 -19.35 17.97
N SER A 262 7.45 -18.12 18.45
CA SER A 262 8.11 -16.94 17.90
C SER A 262 8.47 -15.92 18.97
N VAL A 263 9.61 -15.25 18.78
CA VAL A 263 10.09 -14.16 19.65
C VAL A 263 10.53 -12.99 18.77
N ALA A 264 10.20 -11.76 19.17
CA ALA A 264 10.61 -10.58 18.43
C ALA A 264 11.05 -9.43 19.35
N LEU A 265 12.01 -8.66 18.84
CA LEU A 265 12.35 -7.33 19.36
C LEU A 265 11.76 -6.30 18.41
N GLU A 266 10.90 -5.43 18.94
CA GLU A 266 10.09 -4.47 18.18
C GLU A 266 10.45 -3.03 18.52
N ASN A 267 10.22 -2.12 17.57
CA ASN A 267 10.43 -0.69 17.77
C ASN A 267 9.52 -0.16 18.91
N PRO A 268 10.09 0.51 19.92
CA PRO A 268 9.34 1.06 21.03
C PRO A 268 8.67 2.40 20.65
N GLU A 269 7.55 2.71 21.32
CA GLU A 269 6.84 4.00 21.26
C GLU A 269 6.00 4.15 22.53
N THR A 270 6.13 5.22 23.30
CA THR A 270 5.30 5.47 24.49
C THR A 270 4.24 6.51 24.15
N THR A 271 2.97 6.11 24.24
CA THR A 271 1.85 7.05 24.04
C THR A 271 1.34 7.56 25.38
N LEU A 272 1.09 8.87 25.48
CA LEU A 272 0.63 9.49 26.72
C LEU A 272 -0.81 9.99 26.60
N VAL A 273 -1.56 9.89 27.69
CA VAL A 273 -2.86 10.55 27.79
C VAL A 273 -2.65 12.05 27.98
N GLY A 274 -3.19 12.86 27.06
CA GLY A 274 -3.18 14.32 27.19
C GLY A 274 -1.81 14.99 27.00
N ALA A 275 -0.78 14.26 26.59
CA ALA A 275 0.57 14.77 26.34
C ALA A 275 1.15 14.20 25.05
N ALA A 276 2.27 14.75 24.59
CA ALA A 276 2.95 14.25 23.39
C ALA A 276 3.54 12.86 23.64
N ASN A 277 3.45 12.00 22.63
CA ASN A 277 4.10 10.69 22.66
C ASN A 277 5.64 10.82 22.69
N SER A 278 6.31 9.74 23.06
CA SER A 278 7.76 9.68 23.13
C SER A 278 8.31 8.40 22.49
N ASP A 279 9.23 8.60 21.54
CA ASP A 279 9.99 7.56 20.83
C ASP A 279 11.38 7.32 21.47
N ARG A 280 11.60 7.85 22.68
CA ARG A 280 12.91 7.89 23.36
C ARG A 280 13.24 6.64 24.17
N GLY A 281 12.53 5.54 23.92
CA GLY A 281 12.74 4.25 24.61
C GLY A 281 14.16 3.73 24.45
N SER A 282 14.80 3.34 25.56
CA SER A 282 16.16 2.78 25.54
C SER A 282 16.21 1.28 25.24
N LEU A 283 15.06 0.59 25.30
CA LEU A 283 14.94 -0.85 25.05
C LEU A 283 13.90 -1.11 23.97
N PRO A 284 14.11 -2.10 23.10
CA PRO A 284 13.06 -2.58 22.21
C PRO A 284 11.95 -3.28 23.01
N ASP A 285 10.75 -3.29 22.45
CA ASP A 285 9.64 -4.05 23.00
C ASP A 285 9.87 -5.54 22.73
N LEU A 286 9.87 -6.38 23.77
CA LEU A 286 10.06 -7.82 23.67
C LEU A 286 8.71 -8.51 23.59
N THR A 287 8.51 -9.34 22.57
CA THR A 287 7.32 -10.19 22.45
C THR A 287 7.70 -11.65 22.33
N ALA A 288 6.92 -12.53 22.94
CA ALA A 288 7.04 -13.98 22.78
C ALA A 288 5.66 -14.58 22.57
N ARG A 289 5.53 -15.52 21.63
CA ARG A 289 4.28 -16.14 21.26
C ARG A 289 4.45 -17.64 21.06
N TYR A 290 3.44 -18.40 21.45
CA TYR A 290 3.29 -19.80 21.08
C TYR A 290 1.90 -20.03 20.51
N GLY A 291 1.83 -20.71 19.36
CA GLY A 291 0.60 -21.01 18.64
C GLY A 291 0.45 -22.49 18.32
N TRP A 292 -0.76 -23.00 18.49
CA TRP A 292 -1.21 -24.31 18.06
C TRP A 292 -2.13 -24.16 16.86
N LYS A 293 -2.02 -25.12 15.93
CA LYS A 293 -2.87 -25.21 14.74
C LYS A 293 -3.24 -26.66 14.47
N GLY A 294 -4.44 -26.88 13.98
CA GLY A 294 -4.94 -28.17 13.51
C GLY A 294 -6.23 -27.99 12.70
N ASP A 295 -6.87 -29.10 12.35
CA ASP A 295 -8.13 -29.07 11.59
C ASP A 295 -9.27 -28.38 12.36
N TRP A 296 -9.18 -28.37 13.69
CA TRP A 296 -10.08 -27.64 14.59
C TRP A 296 -9.89 -26.11 14.56
N GLY A 297 -8.80 -25.61 13.96
CA GLY A 297 -8.49 -24.18 13.89
C GLY A 297 -7.14 -23.81 14.52
N THR A 298 -7.10 -22.65 15.18
CA THR A 298 -5.90 -22.07 15.79
C THR A 298 -6.18 -21.59 17.21
N PHE A 299 -5.16 -21.66 18.05
CA PHE A 299 -5.12 -21.02 19.37
C PHE A 299 -3.70 -20.54 19.60
N GLY A 300 -3.52 -19.38 20.21
CA GLY A 300 -2.20 -18.90 20.57
C GLY A 300 -2.23 -18.01 21.79
N VAL A 301 -1.08 -17.98 22.46
CA VAL A 301 -0.82 -17.13 23.62
C VAL A 301 0.43 -16.32 23.32
N ALA A 302 0.40 -15.03 23.59
CA ALA A 302 1.56 -14.17 23.47
C ALA A 302 1.69 -13.25 24.69
N GLY A 303 2.93 -12.89 25.00
CA GLY A 303 3.28 -11.88 25.99
C GLY A 303 4.08 -10.75 25.36
N LEU A 304 3.95 -9.58 25.96
CA LEU A 304 4.67 -8.36 25.65
C LEU A 304 5.30 -7.82 26.94
N LEU A 305 6.58 -7.50 26.89
CA LEU A 305 7.31 -6.80 27.94
C LEU A 305 8.02 -5.60 27.30
N ARG A 306 7.87 -4.42 27.91
CA ARG A 306 8.39 -3.17 27.35
C ARG A 306 8.78 -2.16 28.42
N GLN A 307 9.59 -1.20 28.01
CA GLN A 307 9.88 -0.01 28.80
C GLN A 307 9.08 1.16 28.23
N LEU A 308 8.17 1.71 29.03
CA LEU A 308 7.61 3.03 28.78
C LEU A 308 8.66 4.06 29.16
N LYS A 309 8.84 5.07 28.33
CA LYS A 309 9.80 6.14 28.56
C LYS A 309 9.30 7.45 27.99
N VAL A 310 9.48 8.51 28.76
CA VAL A 310 9.33 9.90 28.35
C VAL A 310 10.63 10.59 28.64
N ASP A 311 11.14 11.30 27.64
CA ASP A 311 12.30 12.20 27.76
C ASP A 311 11.99 13.42 26.90
N ASN A 312 11.63 14.53 27.56
CA ASN A 312 11.22 15.75 26.91
C ASN A 312 11.87 16.97 27.57
N GLN A 313 12.93 17.46 26.92
CA GLN A 313 13.70 18.63 27.35
C GLN A 313 12.88 19.93 27.44
N ALA A 314 11.82 20.09 26.66
CA ALA A 314 11.00 21.30 26.70
C ALA A 314 10.12 21.37 27.95
N THR A 315 9.64 20.21 28.43
CA THR A 315 8.82 20.10 29.64
C THR A 315 9.61 19.73 30.89
N GLY A 316 10.85 19.23 30.73
CA GLY A 316 11.67 18.67 31.81
C GLY A 316 11.30 17.24 32.23
N ALA A 317 10.33 16.61 31.57
CA ALA A 317 9.89 15.26 31.89
C ALA A 317 10.95 14.21 31.52
N ASP A 318 11.39 13.41 32.49
CA ASP A 318 12.30 12.27 32.30
C ASP A 318 11.91 11.12 33.24
N ALA A 319 11.15 10.17 32.70
CA ALA A 319 10.67 9.03 33.46
C ALA A 319 10.65 7.75 32.63
N SER A 320 10.83 6.62 33.30
CA SER A 320 10.67 5.31 32.68
C SER A 320 10.02 4.29 33.62
N LYS A 321 9.27 3.34 33.04
CA LYS A 321 8.59 2.29 33.79
C LYS A 321 8.45 1.03 32.94
N MET A 322 8.62 -0.14 33.57
CA MET A 322 8.36 -1.41 32.90
C MET A 322 6.85 -1.66 32.83
N ALA A 323 6.40 -2.16 31.69
CA ALA A 323 5.00 -2.45 31.43
C ALA A 323 4.88 -3.68 30.53
N GLY A 324 3.68 -4.21 30.36
CA GLY A 324 3.49 -5.43 29.59
C GLY A 324 2.08 -6.00 29.69
N GLY A 325 1.86 -7.06 28.94
CA GLY A 325 0.58 -7.73 28.94
C GLY A 325 0.60 -9.08 28.24
N LEU A 326 -0.55 -9.74 28.33
CA LEU A 326 -0.79 -11.05 27.76
C LEU A 326 -1.97 -10.98 26.81
N THR A 327 -1.91 -11.79 25.77
CA THR A 327 -3.03 -12.01 24.87
C THR A 327 -3.17 -13.48 24.57
N LEU A 328 -4.42 -13.92 24.48
CA LEU A 328 -4.78 -15.24 23.99
C LEU A 328 -5.89 -15.10 22.97
N GLY A 329 -5.92 -15.98 21.99
CA GLY A 329 -6.92 -15.89 20.94
C GLY A 329 -6.70 -16.92 19.86
N GLY A 330 -7.59 -16.91 18.89
CA GLY A 330 -7.50 -17.80 17.75
C GLY A 330 -8.81 -17.89 17.00
N LYS A 331 -8.90 -18.99 16.23
CA LYS A 331 -10.06 -19.32 15.41
C LYS A 331 -10.45 -20.76 15.71
N TRP A 332 -11.72 -21.00 16.03
CA TRP A 332 -12.28 -22.33 16.17
C TRP A 332 -13.17 -22.64 14.97
N VAL A 333 -12.88 -23.73 14.25
CA VAL A 333 -13.69 -24.25 13.15
C VAL A 333 -14.79 -25.14 13.74
N MET A 334 -16.04 -24.68 13.66
CA MET A 334 -17.22 -25.33 14.23
C MET A 334 -17.97 -26.13 13.17
N GLY A 335 -17.26 -27.01 12.44
CA GLY A 335 -17.79 -27.77 11.31
C GLY A 335 -17.57 -27.09 9.95
N GLY A 336 -18.36 -27.47 8.94
CA GLY A 336 -18.11 -27.08 7.54
C GLY A 336 -18.49 -25.64 7.17
N SER A 337 -19.42 -25.03 7.90
CA SER A 337 -19.97 -23.70 7.58
C SER A 337 -19.64 -22.64 8.60
N ASP A 338 -19.27 -23.03 9.82
CA ASP A 338 -19.18 -22.13 10.97
C ASP A 338 -17.76 -22.00 11.50
N SER A 339 -17.38 -20.79 11.89
CA SER A 339 -16.15 -20.56 12.63
C SER A 339 -16.30 -19.45 13.65
N LEU A 340 -15.71 -19.62 14.81
CA LEU A 340 -15.60 -18.61 15.85
C LEU A 340 -14.20 -18.01 15.84
N HIS A 341 -14.10 -16.71 16.03
CA HIS A 341 -12.87 -15.92 16.10
C HIS A 341 -12.89 -15.18 17.41
N TYR A 342 -11.80 -15.20 18.17
CA TYR A 342 -11.81 -14.63 19.50
C TYR A 342 -10.42 -14.17 19.93
N GLN A 343 -10.40 -13.14 20.77
CA GLN A 343 -9.20 -12.67 21.44
C GLN A 343 -9.57 -12.10 22.80
N LEU A 344 -8.70 -12.30 23.78
CA LEU A 344 -8.70 -11.63 25.07
C LEU A 344 -7.27 -11.14 25.34
N THR A 345 -7.14 -9.86 25.65
CA THR A 345 -5.89 -9.18 25.91
C THR A 345 -6.02 -8.41 27.20
N GLY A 346 -4.99 -8.44 28.04
CA GLY A 346 -4.94 -7.66 29.27
C GLY A 346 -3.53 -7.35 29.72
N GLY A 347 -3.37 -6.21 30.39
CA GLY A 347 -2.08 -5.75 30.89
C GLY A 347 -2.10 -4.28 31.25
N GLU A 348 -0.92 -3.70 31.40
CA GLU A 348 -0.70 -2.29 31.72
C GLU A 348 0.28 -1.71 30.71
N GLY A 349 0.08 -0.48 30.25
CA GLY A 349 1.02 0.18 29.33
C GLY A 349 1.03 -0.35 27.91
N ILE A 350 -0.08 -0.97 27.48
CA ILE A 350 -0.22 -1.60 26.17
C ILE A 350 -1.34 -1.00 25.31
N SER A 351 -1.96 0.11 25.72
CA SER A 351 -3.10 0.73 25.05
C SER A 351 -2.85 1.04 23.57
N ARG A 352 -1.63 1.44 23.19
CA ARG A 352 -1.26 1.71 21.79
C ARG A 352 -1.38 0.49 20.87
N TYR A 353 -1.31 -0.72 21.43
CA TYR A 353 -1.46 -1.97 20.68
C TYR A 353 -2.93 -2.25 20.36
N ILE A 354 -3.87 -1.70 21.14
CA ILE A 354 -5.29 -2.05 21.11
C ILE A 354 -6.06 -0.98 20.31
N GLY A 355 -6.84 -1.42 19.33
CA GLY A 355 -7.84 -0.59 18.68
C GLY A 355 -7.33 0.68 18.00
N LEU A 356 -6.09 0.64 17.48
CA LEU A 356 -5.39 1.80 16.91
C LEU A 356 -5.09 2.90 17.94
N GLY A 357 -4.88 2.55 19.22
CA GLY A 357 -4.56 3.49 20.29
C GLY A 357 -5.77 4.29 20.74
N ILE A 358 -6.81 3.61 21.27
CA ILE A 358 -8.04 4.24 21.77
C ILE A 358 -7.76 5.27 22.89
N THR A 359 -6.74 4.99 23.70
CA THR A 359 -6.18 5.88 24.73
C THR A 359 -4.65 5.70 24.78
N GLY A 360 -3.97 6.49 25.61
CA GLY A 360 -2.53 6.40 25.83
C GLY A 360 -2.11 5.17 26.65
N ASP A 361 -0.84 4.80 26.54
CA ASP A 361 -0.23 3.73 27.35
C ASP A 361 -0.08 4.14 28.81
N SER A 362 0.09 5.44 29.08
CA SER A 362 0.37 5.95 30.42
C SER A 362 -0.11 7.38 30.60
N ALA A 363 -0.39 7.75 31.84
CA ALA A 363 -0.32 9.15 32.26
C ALA A 363 1.10 9.48 32.73
N TYR A 364 1.45 10.77 32.74
CA TYR A 364 2.68 11.27 33.35
C TYR A 364 2.32 12.08 34.61
N ASP A 365 2.82 11.64 35.76
CA ASP A 365 2.69 12.35 37.03
C ASP A 365 3.84 13.36 37.16
N ALA A 366 3.57 14.60 36.77
CA ALA A 366 4.55 15.68 36.84
C ALA A 366 4.97 16.07 38.27
N ILE A 367 4.21 15.67 39.30
CA ILE A 367 4.56 15.95 40.70
C ILE A 367 5.59 14.94 41.20
N ARG A 368 5.41 13.67 40.83
CA ARG A 368 6.32 12.58 41.21
C ARG A 368 7.45 12.33 40.22
N ASP A 369 7.34 12.89 39.01
CA ASP A 369 8.20 12.59 37.87
C ASP A 369 8.19 11.08 37.53
N GLU A 370 6.98 10.54 37.42
CA GLU A 370 6.75 9.11 37.22
C GLU A 370 5.72 8.84 36.11
N LEU A 371 5.81 7.66 35.51
CA LEU A 371 4.79 7.15 34.60
C LEU A 371 3.76 6.30 35.37
N ASP A 372 2.49 6.52 35.08
CA ASP A 372 1.35 5.76 35.59
C ASP A 372 0.69 4.98 34.44
N PRO A 373 1.09 3.71 34.21
CA PRO A 373 0.63 2.92 33.08
C PRO A 373 -0.87 2.70 33.14
N THR A 374 -1.55 2.93 32.03
CA THR A 374 -2.98 2.65 31.92
C THR A 374 -3.20 1.15 31.87
N GLY A 375 -3.99 0.63 32.81
CA GLY A 375 -4.47 -0.74 32.79
C GLY A 375 -5.51 -0.94 31.70
N VAL A 376 -5.54 -2.12 31.07
CA VAL A 376 -6.51 -2.42 30.01
C VAL A 376 -6.89 -3.89 30.01
N VAL A 377 -8.18 -4.14 29.74
CA VAL A 377 -8.70 -5.43 29.30
C VAL A 377 -9.49 -5.22 28.02
N ALA A 378 -9.17 -5.99 26.98
CA ALA A 378 -9.75 -5.87 25.65
C ALA A 378 -10.09 -7.24 25.10
N ALA A 379 -11.26 -7.38 24.48
CA ALA A 379 -11.70 -8.66 23.93
C ALA A 379 -12.59 -8.46 22.71
N TYR A 380 -12.63 -9.50 21.87
CA TYR A 380 -13.68 -9.64 20.87
C TYR A 380 -14.06 -11.09 20.67
N VAL A 381 -15.26 -11.28 20.14
CA VAL A 381 -15.75 -12.55 19.61
C VAL A 381 -16.46 -12.29 18.29
N GLY A 382 -16.17 -13.10 17.28
CA GLY A 382 -16.76 -13.05 15.96
C GLY A 382 -17.22 -14.42 15.52
N TRP A 383 -18.49 -14.57 15.22
CA TRP A 383 -19.03 -15.78 14.60
C TRP A 383 -19.21 -15.54 13.10
N ARG A 384 -18.73 -16.49 12.29
CA ARG A 384 -18.92 -16.52 10.85
C ARG A 384 -19.75 -17.73 10.48
N HIS A 385 -20.72 -17.53 9.59
CA HIS A 385 -21.52 -18.59 8.99
C HIS A 385 -21.53 -18.49 7.46
N ALA A 386 -21.23 -19.60 6.78
CA ALA A 386 -21.36 -19.75 5.34
C ALA A 386 -22.67 -20.48 4.98
N PHE A 387 -23.64 -19.73 4.45
CA PHE A 387 -24.89 -20.28 3.92
C PHE A 387 -24.63 -21.09 2.64
N THR A 388 -23.73 -20.59 1.80
CA THR A 388 -23.28 -21.25 0.57
C THR A 388 -21.80 -20.92 0.33
N PRO A 389 -21.13 -21.55 -0.66
CA PRO A 389 -19.78 -21.14 -1.05
C PRO A 389 -19.65 -19.67 -1.49
N LYS A 390 -20.76 -19.00 -1.85
CA LYS A 390 -20.78 -17.61 -2.33
C LYS A 390 -21.40 -16.63 -1.34
N LEU A 391 -22.12 -17.08 -0.31
CA LEU A 391 -22.87 -16.22 0.59
C LEU A 391 -22.53 -16.55 2.04
N ARG A 392 -22.08 -15.54 2.79
CA ARG A 392 -21.67 -15.67 4.18
C ARG A 392 -22.06 -14.45 4.99
N THR A 393 -22.13 -14.63 6.31
CA THR A 393 -22.37 -13.56 7.28
C THR A 393 -21.36 -13.65 8.41
N ASN A 394 -21.11 -12.52 9.07
CA ASN A 394 -20.36 -12.45 10.31
C ASN A 394 -21.13 -11.59 11.32
N LEU A 395 -21.13 -12.01 12.58
CA LEU A 395 -21.60 -11.24 13.73
C LEU A 395 -20.42 -11.08 14.70
N ILE A 396 -20.08 -9.84 15.03
CA ILE A 396 -18.87 -9.52 15.80
C ILE A 396 -19.25 -8.58 16.95
N TYR A 397 -18.75 -8.89 18.14
CA TYR A 397 -18.80 -8.02 19.31
C TYR A 397 -17.37 -7.79 19.81
N ALA A 398 -17.06 -6.54 20.19
CA ALA A 398 -15.77 -6.17 20.74
C ALA A 398 -15.95 -5.16 21.86
N ARG A 399 -15.05 -5.19 22.86
CA ARG A 399 -15.03 -4.27 23.99
C ARG A 399 -13.61 -4.07 24.51
N SER A 400 -13.32 -2.88 25.01
CA SER A 400 -12.21 -2.64 25.93
C SER A 400 -12.62 -1.74 27.08
N ASP A 401 -11.98 -1.98 28.22
CA ASP A 401 -12.10 -1.24 29.46
C ASP A 401 -10.69 -0.80 29.89
N TYR A 402 -10.57 0.46 30.28
CA TYR A 402 -9.32 1.11 30.66
C TYR A 402 -9.39 1.57 32.11
N ASP A 403 -8.36 1.26 32.88
CA ASP A 403 -8.19 1.71 34.25
C ASP A 403 -7.30 2.95 34.25
N ASN A 404 -7.93 4.11 34.02
CA ASN A 404 -7.23 5.39 34.02
C ASN A 404 -7.20 5.97 35.43
N ASN A 405 -6.05 6.53 35.82
CA ASN A 405 -5.99 7.42 36.97
C ASN A 405 -6.55 8.79 36.59
N ALA A 406 -7.86 8.99 36.83
CA ALA A 406 -8.57 10.23 36.50
C ALA A 406 -7.98 11.48 37.20
N SER A 407 -7.23 11.31 38.30
CA SER A 407 -6.54 12.43 38.96
C SER A 407 -5.37 12.99 38.13
N LEU A 408 -4.78 12.16 37.26
CA LEU A 408 -3.70 12.55 36.33
C LEU A 408 -4.23 12.84 34.93
N THR A 409 -5.19 12.04 34.46
CA THR A 409 -5.70 12.08 33.07
C THR A 409 -6.89 13.02 32.87
N GLY A 410 -7.56 13.40 33.95
CA GLY A 410 -8.84 14.11 33.92
C GLY A 410 -10.03 13.20 33.58
N ASN A 411 -11.24 13.73 33.73
CA ASN A 411 -12.46 12.93 33.60
C ASN A 411 -12.98 12.73 32.17
N LEU A 412 -12.31 13.32 31.18
CA LEU A 412 -12.72 13.28 29.77
C LEU A 412 -12.04 12.17 28.96
N VAL A 413 -11.11 11.43 29.57
CA VAL A 413 -10.44 10.31 28.94
C VAL A 413 -11.43 9.15 28.74
N THR A 414 -11.19 8.34 27.71
CA THR A 414 -11.99 7.15 27.42
C THR A 414 -11.80 6.11 28.52
N ARG A 415 -12.92 5.71 29.15
CA ARG A 415 -12.97 4.63 30.15
C ARG A 415 -13.29 3.28 29.52
N SER A 416 -14.25 3.24 28.59
CA SER A 416 -14.57 2.01 27.87
C SER A 416 -15.11 2.30 26.48
N VAL A 417 -14.93 1.34 25.58
CA VAL A 417 -15.57 1.31 24.27
C VAL A 417 -16.08 -0.07 23.97
N GLN A 418 -17.18 -0.15 23.21
CA GLN A 418 -17.71 -1.42 22.73
C GLN A 418 -18.46 -1.23 21.42
N SER A 419 -18.46 -2.26 20.57
CA SER A 419 -19.32 -2.29 19.39
C SER A 419 -19.88 -3.67 19.11
N ILE A 420 -21.02 -3.68 18.42
CA ILE A 420 -21.59 -4.85 17.76
C ILE A 420 -21.77 -4.55 16.28
N ARG A 421 -21.48 -5.53 15.44
CA ARG A 421 -21.66 -5.43 13.99
C ARG A 421 -22.11 -6.73 13.37
N GLY A 422 -22.96 -6.62 12.37
CA GLY A 422 -23.42 -7.73 11.54
C GLY A 422 -23.20 -7.40 10.07
N ASN A 423 -22.66 -8.35 9.31
CA ASN A 423 -22.43 -8.17 7.88
C ASN A 423 -22.89 -9.34 7.04
N VAL A 424 -23.05 -9.08 5.75
CA VAL A 424 -23.27 -10.09 4.72
C VAL A 424 -22.27 -9.85 3.58
N PHE A 425 -21.70 -10.94 3.08
CA PHE A 425 -20.81 -10.93 1.93
C PHE A 425 -21.32 -11.88 0.85
N TYR A 426 -21.34 -11.37 -0.38
CA TYR A 426 -21.61 -12.13 -1.58
C TYR A 426 -20.37 -12.16 -2.49
N THR A 427 -19.96 -13.35 -2.88
CA THR A 427 -18.84 -13.62 -3.79
C THR A 427 -19.38 -14.16 -5.11
N PRO A 428 -19.81 -13.29 -6.05
CA PRO A 428 -20.44 -13.74 -7.31
C PRO A 428 -19.52 -14.63 -8.14
N MET A 429 -18.23 -14.32 -8.13
CA MET A 429 -17.17 -15.04 -8.82
C MET A 429 -15.87 -14.98 -7.99
N PRO A 430 -14.89 -15.87 -8.26
CA PRO A 430 -13.63 -15.87 -7.53
C PRO A 430 -12.99 -14.48 -7.48
N LYS A 431 -12.47 -14.11 -6.30
CA LYS A 431 -11.79 -12.85 -6.01
C LYS A 431 -12.65 -11.57 -6.02
N VAL A 432 -13.95 -11.67 -6.27
CA VAL A 432 -14.89 -10.53 -6.18
C VAL A 432 -15.74 -10.68 -4.93
N ASP A 433 -15.61 -9.75 -3.99
CA ASP A 433 -16.49 -9.65 -2.82
C ASP A 433 -17.32 -8.37 -2.89
N ILE A 434 -18.60 -8.50 -2.58
CA ILE A 434 -19.52 -7.39 -2.32
C ILE A 434 -20.05 -7.58 -0.91
N GLY A 435 -19.98 -6.56 -0.07
CA GLY A 435 -20.36 -6.65 1.33
C GLY A 435 -21.21 -5.48 1.80
N ALA A 436 -22.04 -5.73 2.81
CA ALA A 436 -22.77 -4.72 3.56
C ALA A 436 -22.67 -5.03 5.06
N GLU A 437 -22.52 -4.00 5.88
CA GLU A 437 -22.40 -4.11 7.35
C GLU A 437 -23.21 -3.02 8.03
N LEU A 438 -23.88 -3.41 9.13
CA LEU A 438 -24.45 -2.50 10.11
C LEU A 438 -23.64 -2.62 11.39
N MET A 439 -23.28 -1.47 11.96
CA MET A 439 -22.49 -1.37 13.19
C MET A 439 -23.11 -0.36 14.15
N TYR A 440 -23.08 -0.70 15.44
CA TYR A 440 -23.40 0.18 16.54
C TYR A 440 -22.27 0.14 17.57
N GLY A 441 -21.72 1.30 17.91
CA GLY A 441 -20.62 1.47 18.86
C GLY A 441 -20.96 2.48 19.95
N VAL A 442 -20.39 2.29 21.14
CA VAL A 442 -20.58 3.18 22.29
C VAL A 442 -19.22 3.46 22.92
N ARG A 443 -18.95 4.73 23.21
CA ARG A 443 -17.81 5.20 24.00
C ARG A 443 -18.31 5.80 25.31
N GLU A 444 -17.69 5.42 26.41
CA GLU A 444 -17.90 5.98 27.76
C GLU A 444 -16.60 6.64 28.24
N ILE A 445 -16.70 7.84 28.81
CA ILE A 445 -15.58 8.55 29.45
C ILE A 445 -15.62 8.40 30.97
N GLU A 446 -14.56 8.77 31.68
CA GLU A 446 -14.41 8.54 33.13
C GLU A 446 -15.52 9.17 33.99
N ASP A 447 -16.12 10.30 33.58
CA ASP A 447 -17.28 10.85 34.30
C ASP A 447 -18.62 10.14 34.03
N GLY A 448 -18.62 9.06 33.26
CA GLY A 448 -19.77 8.21 32.98
C GLY A 448 -20.66 8.68 31.82
N ARG A 449 -20.37 9.85 31.21
CA ARG A 449 -21.06 10.26 29.98
C ARG A 449 -20.71 9.32 28.83
N LYS A 450 -21.68 9.16 27.92
CA LYS A 450 -21.59 8.25 26.78
C LYS A 450 -21.93 8.97 25.49
N GLY A 451 -21.38 8.47 24.41
CA GLY A 451 -21.82 8.78 23.06
C GLY A 451 -21.81 7.52 22.21
N ASP A 452 -22.73 7.45 21.26
CA ASP A 452 -22.89 6.34 20.35
C ASP A 452 -22.68 6.73 18.89
N ILE A 453 -22.38 5.71 18.09
CA ILE A 453 -22.20 5.80 16.65
C ILE A 453 -22.90 4.64 15.98
N SER A 454 -23.73 4.96 15.00
CA SER A 454 -24.39 4.00 14.12
C SER A 454 -23.84 4.17 12.71
N ARG A 455 -23.53 3.07 12.04
CA ARG A 455 -22.99 3.10 10.68
C ARG A 455 -23.54 1.97 9.83
N VAL A 456 -23.96 2.32 8.62
CA VAL A 456 -24.13 1.37 7.52
C VAL A 456 -22.96 1.55 6.56
N GLN A 457 -22.32 0.45 6.19
CA GLN A 457 -21.21 0.45 5.25
C GLN A 457 -21.43 -0.58 4.15
N PHE A 458 -21.17 -0.18 2.91
CA PHE A 458 -21.10 -1.07 1.75
C PHE A 458 -19.67 -1.10 1.22
N THR A 459 -19.26 -2.25 0.70
CA THR A 459 -17.96 -2.41 0.07
C THR A 459 -18.01 -3.25 -1.19
N THR A 460 -17.12 -2.93 -2.12
CA THR A 460 -16.74 -3.81 -3.22
C THR A 460 -15.24 -4.05 -3.16
N LYS A 461 -14.81 -5.28 -3.47
CA LYS A 461 -13.40 -5.67 -3.46
C LYS A 461 -13.11 -6.63 -4.59
N TYR A 462 -12.09 -6.31 -5.39
CA TYR A 462 -11.53 -7.21 -6.40
C TYR A 462 -10.08 -7.51 -6.04
N SER A 463 -9.79 -8.77 -5.69
CA SER A 463 -8.43 -9.23 -5.41
C SER A 463 -7.74 -9.76 -6.67
N PHE A 464 -6.42 -9.63 -6.76
CA PHE A 464 -5.63 -10.20 -7.87
C PHE A 464 -4.42 -10.98 -7.36
#